data_AF-A0A914TI17-F1
#
_entry.id   AF-A0A914TI17-F1
#
_cell.length_a   1.000
_cell.length_b   1.000
_cell.length_c   1.000
_cell.angle_alpha   90.00
_cell.angle_beta   90.00
_cell.angle_gamma   90.00
#
_symmetry.space_group_name_H-M   'P 1'
#
loop_
_entity.id
_entity.type
_entity.pdbx_description
1 polymer ?
#
loop_
_entity_poly.entity_id
_entity_poly.type
_entity_poly.pdbx_seq_one_letter_code
_entity_poly.pdbx_strand_id
1 'polypeptide(L)'
;MAAITEQSNLDKLRNEINLYFHKMTHRESTGKLALRILKYFRDIVAYAKYKTVGELLDILKIDGELLFSAHSSEFLVRNMLLSVLKIVRDESLRQTTGMDETFTQTDSLNRLWFLPSDGNSTVDIKKIKAGILVSLNEFQMEMENSAESLAAKALQDILISEYSDIVMTYKFSKSETLKKFFSNVKTKTLFSVDDDPDAQANVISSIDILSTMRTTTRVIISAAAILPDGSCVSTAGTL
;
A
#
# COMPACT_ATOMS: atom_id res chain seq x y z
N MET A 1 7.28 2.74 37.78
CA MET A 1 6.02 2.03 37.48
C MET A 1 5.48 2.30 36.07
N ALA A 2 5.48 3.54 35.55
CA ALA A 2 4.96 3.83 34.20
C ALA A 2 5.68 3.13 33.03
N ALA A 3 7.01 2.98 33.07
CA ALA A 3 7.77 2.35 31.99
C ALA A 3 7.49 0.84 31.83
N ILE A 4 7.13 0.13 32.91
CA ILE A 4 6.88 -1.32 32.90
C ILE A 4 5.51 -1.63 32.25
N THR A 5 4.50 -0.78 32.47
CA THR A 5 3.17 -0.95 31.89
C THR A 5 3.16 -0.75 30.38
N GLU A 6 4.01 0.14 29.88
CA GLU A 6 4.04 0.59 28.47
C GLU A 6 4.87 -0.30 27.55
N GLN A 7 6.01 -0.83 28.02
CA GLN A 7 6.71 -1.92 27.32
C GLN A 7 5.74 -3.09 27.11
N SER A 8 4.93 -3.40 28.13
CA SER A 8 3.87 -4.41 28.04
C SER A 8 2.79 -4.08 27.00
N ASN A 9 2.53 -2.79 26.70
CA ASN A 9 1.56 -2.42 25.66
C ASN A 9 2.12 -2.59 24.24
N LEU A 10 3.40 -2.25 24.03
CA LEU A 10 4.09 -2.50 22.77
C LEU A 10 4.26 -4.00 22.51
N ASP A 11 4.58 -4.78 23.54
CA ASP A 11 4.68 -6.23 23.45
C ASP A 11 3.30 -6.89 23.21
N LYS A 12 2.22 -6.34 23.80
CA LYS A 12 0.85 -6.76 23.44
C LYS A 12 0.53 -6.50 21.98
N LEU A 13 0.91 -5.32 21.45
CA LEU A 13 0.67 -4.96 20.06
C LEU A 13 1.43 -5.90 19.10
N ARG A 14 2.70 -6.21 19.41
CA ARG A 14 3.50 -7.21 18.69
C ARG A 14 2.86 -8.59 18.72
N ASN A 15 2.38 -9.02 19.88
CA ASN A 15 1.70 -10.31 20.03
C ASN A 15 0.36 -10.34 19.27
N GLU A 16 -0.38 -9.23 19.23
CA GLU A 16 -1.65 -9.14 18.49
C GLU A 16 -1.43 -9.31 16.99
N ILE A 17 -0.47 -8.59 16.40
CA ILE A 17 -0.20 -8.70 14.97
C ILE A 17 0.37 -10.08 14.59
N ASN A 18 1.27 -10.63 15.41
CA ASN A 18 1.80 -11.98 15.19
C ASN A 18 0.71 -13.03 15.32
N LEU A 19 -0.17 -12.92 16.31
CA LEU A 19 -1.31 -13.83 16.48
C LEU A 19 -2.26 -13.73 15.30
N TYR A 20 -2.48 -12.54 14.76
CA TYR A 20 -3.29 -12.34 13.57
C TYR A 20 -2.68 -13.09 12.37
N PHE A 21 -1.40 -12.92 12.09
CA PHE A 21 -0.74 -13.66 11.01
C PHE A 21 -0.75 -15.18 11.23
N HIS A 22 -0.61 -15.65 12.47
CA HIS A 22 -0.69 -17.09 12.79
C HIS A 22 -2.10 -17.66 12.64
N LYS A 23 -3.13 -16.87 12.92
CA LYS A 23 -4.55 -17.26 12.75
C LYS A 23 -5.02 -17.15 11.31
N MET A 24 -4.22 -16.57 10.42
CA MET A 24 -4.56 -16.37 9.02
C MET A 24 -4.49 -17.71 8.28
N THR A 25 -5.60 -18.44 8.27
CA THR A 25 -5.74 -19.71 7.54
C THR A 25 -6.00 -19.50 6.04
N HIS A 26 -6.57 -18.35 5.69
CA HIS A 26 -6.78 -17.91 4.31
C HIS A 26 -6.31 -16.47 4.12
N ARG A 27 -5.71 -16.17 2.97
CA ARG A 27 -5.18 -14.84 2.67
C ARG A 27 -6.36 -13.86 2.49
N GLU A 28 -6.55 -12.96 3.45
CA GLU A 28 -7.48 -11.84 3.32
C GLU A 28 -7.08 -10.92 2.15
N SER A 29 -8.02 -10.08 1.71
CA SER A 29 -7.77 -9.04 0.69
C SER A 29 -6.55 -8.19 1.06
N THR A 30 -5.65 -7.98 0.09
CA THR A 30 -4.41 -7.21 0.26
C THR A 30 -4.67 -5.83 0.86
N GLY A 31 -5.78 -5.17 0.50
CA GLY A 31 -6.15 -3.87 1.06
C GLY A 31 -6.40 -3.92 2.57
N LYS A 32 -7.13 -4.94 3.05
CA LYS A 32 -7.41 -5.11 4.49
C LYS A 32 -6.14 -5.40 5.28
N LEU A 33 -5.26 -6.24 4.74
CA LEU A 33 -3.96 -6.53 5.33
C LEU A 33 -3.11 -5.26 5.44
N ALA A 34 -3.10 -4.43 4.39
CA ALA A 34 -2.34 -3.19 4.34
C ALA A 34 -2.81 -2.18 5.40
N LEU A 35 -4.12 -2.01 5.54
CA LEU A 35 -4.72 -1.15 6.57
C LEU A 35 -4.39 -1.63 7.98
N ARG A 36 -4.36 -2.94 8.21
CA ARG A 36 -3.99 -3.51 9.52
C ARG A 36 -2.52 -3.28 9.85
N ILE A 37 -1.62 -3.47 8.90
CA ILE A 37 -0.19 -3.19 9.07
C ILE A 37 0.03 -1.68 9.31
N LEU A 38 -0.69 -0.82 8.57
CA LEU A 38 -0.64 0.62 8.79
C LEU A 38 -1.09 0.99 10.21
N LYS A 39 -2.21 0.40 10.66
CA LYS A 39 -2.73 0.60 12.02
C LYS A 39 -1.68 0.20 13.07
N TYR A 40 -1.01 -0.93 12.89
CA TYR A 40 0.07 -1.36 13.79
C TYR A 40 1.18 -0.32 13.89
N PHE A 41 1.71 0.17 12.76
CA PHE A 41 2.74 1.20 12.78
C PHE A 41 2.24 2.55 13.34
N ARG A 42 0.99 2.91 13.07
CA ARG A 42 0.34 4.09 13.67
C ARG A 42 0.25 3.96 15.18
N ASP A 43 -0.12 2.79 15.69
CA ASP A 43 -0.19 2.53 17.13
C ASP A 43 1.21 2.59 17.77
N ILE A 44 2.26 2.13 17.09
CA ILE A 44 3.65 2.36 17.53
C ILE A 44 3.93 3.86 17.64
N VAL A 45 3.63 4.66 16.63
CA VAL A 45 3.84 6.13 16.67
C VAL A 45 3.04 6.76 17.83
N ALA A 46 1.81 6.30 18.05
CA ALA A 46 0.91 6.82 19.07
C ALA A 46 1.36 6.48 20.50
N TYR A 47 1.84 5.26 20.75
CA TYR A 47 2.11 4.76 22.10
C TYR A 47 3.59 4.65 22.45
N ALA A 48 4.50 4.59 21.47
CA ALA A 48 5.93 4.53 21.74
C ALA A 48 6.42 5.85 22.37
N LYS A 49 7.39 5.70 23.28
CA LYS A 49 8.14 6.82 23.85
C LYS A 49 9.41 7.02 23.06
N TYR A 50 9.54 8.22 22.49
CA TYR A 50 10.73 8.68 21.80
C TYR A 50 10.95 10.15 22.14
N LYS A 51 12.21 10.51 22.36
CA LYS A 51 12.66 11.89 22.61
C LYS A 51 13.18 12.54 21.34
N THR A 52 13.48 11.76 20.31
CA THR A 52 13.95 12.28 19.03
C THR A 52 13.25 11.55 17.89
N VAL A 53 13.19 12.18 16.72
CA VAL A 53 12.68 11.53 15.50
C VAL A 53 13.58 10.36 15.10
N GLY A 54 14.90 10.45 15.36
CA GLY A 54 15.84 9.35 15.15
C GLY A 54 15.44 8.10 15.95
N GLU A 55 15.14 8.26 17.24
CA GLU A 55 14.65 7.16 18.08
C GLU A 55 13.36 6.53 17.54
N LEU A 56 12.40 7.33 17.07
CA LEU A 56 11.18 6.81 16.45
C LEU A 56 11.49 5.99 15.20
N LEU A 57 12.36 6.50 14.33
CA LEU A 57 12.75 5.79 13.11
C LEU A 57 13.43 4.46 13.41
N ASP A 58 14.23 4.39 14.46
CA ASP A 58 14.91 3.15 14.85
C ASP A 58 13.95 2.14 15.49
N ILE A 59 13.00 2.59 16.31
CA ILE A 59 11.91 1.73 16.83
C ILE A 59 11.13 1.12 15.66
N LEU A 60 10.70 1.94 14.70
CA LEU A 60 9.94 1.49 13.54
C LEU A 60 10.73 0.50 12.67
N LYS A 61 12.03 0.72 12.46
CA LYS A 61 12.89 -0.23 11.72
C LYS A 61 13.00 -1.56 12.46
N ILE A 62 13.26 -1.55 13.77
CA ILE A 62 13.39 -2.79 14.56
C ILE A 62 12.10 -3.60 14.49
N ASP A 63 10.95 -2.95 14.73
CA ASP A 63 9.64 -3.62 14.67
C ASP A 63 9.29 -4.10 13.26
N GLY A 64 9.63 -3.30 12.25
CA GLY A 64 9.39 -3.64 10.85
C GLY A 64 10.25 -4.80 10.35
N GLU A 65 11.54 -4.84 10.71
CA GLU A 65 12.46 -5.94 10.38
C GLU A 65 12.06 -7.24 11.09
N LEU A 66 11.62 -7.16 12.35
CA LEU A 66 11.08 -8.32 13.08
C LEU A 66 9.84 -8.88 12.38
N LEU A 67 8.90 -7.99 12.02
CA LEU A 67 7.66 -8.38 11.36
C LEU A 67 7.90 -8.95 9.95
N PHE A 68 8.83 -8.34 9.19
CA PHE A 68 9.22 -8.83 7.87
C PHE A 68 9.95 -10.17 7.96
N SER A 69 10.83 -10.36 8.95
CA SER A 69 11.52 -11.63 9.17
C SER A 69 10.55 -12.77 9.50
N ALA A 70 9.46 -12.46 10.22
CA ALA A 70 8.40 -13.42 10.51
C ALA A 70 7.54 -13.75 9.26
N HIS A 71 7.39 -12.79 8.33
CA HIS A 71 6.47 -12.90 7.18
C HIS A 71 7.11 -12.43 5.86
N SER A 72 8.23 -13.05 5.48
CA SER A 72 9.06 -12.64 4.35
C SER A 72 8.36 -12.75 2.98
N SER A 73 7.31 -13.56 2.87
CA SER A 73 6.51 -13.71 1.65
C SER A 73 5.58 -12.53 1.36
N GLU A 74 5.32 -11.66 2.35
CA GLU A 74 4.41 -10.53 2.20
C GLU A 74 5.20 -9.23 1.98
N PHE A 75 5.48 -8.91 0.72
CA PHE A 75 6.12 -7.65 0.28
C PHE A 75 5.44 -6.40 0.83
N LEU A 76 4.14 -6.51 1.14
CA LEU A 76 3.33 -5.46 1.71
C LEU A 76 3.89 -4.95 3.05
N VAL A 77 4.37 -5.83 3.93
CA VAL A 77 4.92 -5.44 5.24
C VAL A 77 6.06 -4.45 5.08
N ARG A 78 7.01 -4.80 4.21
CA ARG A 78 8.18 -3.97 3.93
C ARG A 78 7.82 -2.67 3.23
N ASN A 79 6.92 -2.71 2.25
CA ASN A 79 6.47 -1.51 1.55
C ASN A 79 5.73 -0.55 2.50
N MET A 80 4.87 -1.06 3.37
CA MET A 80 4.17 -0.25 4.37
C MET A 80 5.14 0.38 5.38
N LEU A 81 6.14 -0.37 5.86
CA LEU A 81 7.20 0.17 6.69
C LEU A 81 7.92 1.34 6.00
N LEU A 82 8.33 1.16 4.73
CA LEU A 82 9.03 2.19 3.97
C LEU A 82 8.15 3.44 3.78
N SER A 83 6.87 3.27 3.49
CA SER A 83 5.90 4.37 3.37
C SER A 83 5.77 5.14 4.68
N VAL A 84 5.64 4.45 5.81
CA VAL A 84 5.56 5.09 7.14
C VAL A 84 6.87 5.81 7.48
N LEU A 85 8.02 5.20 7.26
CA LEU A 85 9.33 5.84 7.48
C LEU A 85 9.50 7.10 6.63
N LYS A 86 8.98 7.08 5.40
CA LYS A 86 8.96 8.25 4.53
C LYS A 86 8.07 9.36 5.10
N ILE A 87 6.82 9.04 5.45
CA ILE A 87 5.89 10.01 6.07
C ILE A 87 6.50 10.66 7.32
N VAL A 88 7.13 9.87 8.19
CA VAL A 88 7.80 10.38 9.40
C VAL A 88 8.92 11.36 9.06
N ARG A 89 9.75 11.06 8.05
CA ARG A 89 10.84 11.94 7.62
C ARG A 89 10.32 13.22 6.98
N ASP A 90 9.33 13.10 6.10
CA ASP A 90 8.76 14.23 5.36
C ASP A 90 8.07 15.20 6.33
N GLU A 91 7.28 14.69 7.27
CA GLU A 91 6.62 15.53 8.28
C GLU A 91 7.62 16.14 9.27
N SER A 92 8.66 15.39 9.69
CA SER A 92 9.72 15.95 10.51
C SER A 92 10.44 17.10 9.81
N LEU A 93 10.72 16.94 8.52
CA LEU A 93 11.40 17.97 7.72
C LEU A 93 10.50 19.20 7.53
N ARG A 94 9.23 18.98 7.20
CA ARG A 94 8.22 20.04 7.08
C ARG A 94 8.11 20.89 8.36
N GLN A 95 8.12 20.26 9.53
CA GLN A 95 8.06 20.97 10.83
C GLN A 95 9.39 21.66 11.20
N THR A 96 10.52 21.18 10.67
CA THR A 96 11.87 21.73 10.96
C THR A 96 12.20 22.92 10.06
N THR A 97 11.82 22.84 8.78
CA THR A 97 12.16 23.82 7.75
C THR A 97 11.00 24.79 7.49
N GLY A 98 9.77 24.45 7.87
CA GLY A 98 8.58 25.27 7.60
C GLY A 98 8.20 25.37 6.12
N MET A 99 8.90 24.63 5.25
CA MET A 99 8.58 24.53 3.83
C MET A 99 7.58 23.40 3.61
N ASP A 100 6.43 23.76 3.02
CA ASP A 100 5.37 22.84 2.57
C ASP A 100 5.69 22.22 1.20
N GLU A 101 6.86 22.54 0.64
CA GLU A 101 7.23 22.15 -0.71
C GLU A 101 7.59 20.67 -0.79
N THR A 102 6.79 19.96 -1.57
CA THR A 102 7.06 18.61 -2.05
C THR A 102 8.43 18.62 -2.74
N PHE A 103 9.45 18.13 -2.03
CA PHE A 103 10.84 18.14 -2.51
C PHE A 103 10.94 17.45 -3.88
N THR A 104 11.17 18.25 -4.92
CA THR A 104 11.41 17.76 -6.28
C THR A 104 12.79 17.13 -6.36
N GLN A 105 12.97 16.12 -7.23
CA GLN A 105 14.25 15.40 -7.37
C GLN A 105 15.44 16.31 -7.72
N THR A 106 15.18 17.47 -8.33
CA THR A 106 16.16 18.52 -8.65
C THR A 106 16.74 19.22 -7.41
N ASP A 107 16.08 19.10 -6.26
CA ASP A 107 16.46 19.78 -5.02
C ASP A 107 17.47 18.98 -4.18
N SER A 108 17.80 17.76 -4.62
CA SER A 108 18.77 16.87 -3.96
C SER A 108 20.20 17.43 -3.94
N LEU A 109 20.60 18.19 -4.98
CA LEU A 109 21.87 18.90 -5.03
C LEU A 109 21.85 20.22 -4.24
N ASN A 110 20.73 20.94 -4.32
CA ASN A 110 20.51 22.18 -3.55
C ASN A 110 20.56 21.92 -2.05
N ARG A 111 20.07 20.77 -1.58
CA ARG A 111 20.19 20.33 -0.17
C ARG A 111 21.62 20.39 0.35
N LEU A 112 22.62 20.01 -0.44
CA LEU A 112 24.02 19.99 -0.02
C LEU A 112 24.57 21.40 0.26
N TRP A 113 23.98 22.43 -0.35
CA TRP A 113 24.38 23.83 -0.22
C TRP A 113 23.54 24.63 0.77
N PHE A 114 22.25 24.28 0.92
CA PHE A 114 21.30 25.04 1.76
C PHE A 114 20.96 24.39 3.10
N LEU A 115 21.39 23.15 3.38
CA LEU A 115 21.27 22.57 4.72
C LEU A 115 22.22 23.30 5.67
N PRO A 116 21.73 23.99 6.71
CA PRO A 116 22.60 24.48 7.76
C PRO A 116 23.26 23.27 8.44
N SER A 117 24.58 23.26 8.53
CA SER A 117 25.37 22.18 9.15
C SER A 117 25.03 21.94 10.63
N ASP A 118 24.32 22.87 11.27
CA ASP A 118 23.81 22.74 12.62
C ASP A 118 22.42 23.33 12.68
N GLY A 119 21.43 22.48 12.99
CA GLY A 119 20.02 22.85 12.98
C GLY A 119 19.29 22.17 14.12
N ASN A 120 19.83 22.32 15.33
CA ASN A 120 19.19 21.94 16.59
C ASN A 120 17.99 22.87 16.85
N SER A 121 17.06 22.98 15.89
CA SER A 121 15.79 23.64 16.13
C SER A 121 15.03 22.73 17.10
N THR A 122 14.76 23.28 18.27
CA THR A 122 13.99 22.66 19.34
C THR A 122 12.53 22.56 18.89
N VAL A 123 12.27 21.75 17.86
CA VAL A 123 10.91 21.48 17.40
C VAL A 123 10.25 20.57 18.44
N ASP A 124 9.08 20.97 18.90
CA ASP A 124 8.31 20.19 19.86
C ASP A 124 7.90 18.85 19.26
N ILE A 125 8.46 17.76 19.78
CA ILE A 125 8.19 16.37 19.38
C ILE A 125 6.69 16.08 19.43
N LYS A 126 5.93 16.73 20.31
CA LYS A 126 4.48 16.57 20.38
C LYS A 126 3.77 17.10 19.13
N LYS A 127 4.26 18.21 18.56
CA LYS A 127 3.72 18.77 17.31
C LYS A 127 4.05 17.86 16.12
N ILE A 128 5.30 17.39 16.02
CA ILE A 128 5.70 16.44 14.98
C ILE A 128 4.86 15.16 15.08
N LYS A 129 4.67 14.63 16.28
CA LYS A 129 3.82 13.45 16.52
C LYS A 129 2.39 13.66 16.07
N ALA A 130 1.79 14.80 16.40
CA ALA A 130 0.44 15.13 15.96
C ALA A 130 0.35 15.22 14.43
N GLY A 131 1.33 15.87 13.79
CA GLY A 131 1.43 15.95 12.33
C GLY A 131 1.53 14.57 11.67
N ILE A 132 2.43 13.71 12.17
CA ILE A 132 2.61 12.34 11.64
C ILE A 132 1.31 11.56 11.74
N LEU A 133 0.59 11.65 12.87
CA LEU A 133 -0.69 10.94 13.04
C LEU A 133 -1.76 11.44 12.06
N VAL A 134 -1.79 12.73 11.74
CA VAL A 134 -2.68 13.27 10.71
C VAL A 134 -2.31 12.73 9.34
N SER A 135 -1.04 12.80 8.92
CA SER A 135 -0.59 12.29 7.63
C SER A 135 -0.79 10.77 7.49
N LEU A 136 -0.64 10.00 8.57
CA LEU A 136 -0.94 8.57 8.56
C LEU A 136 -2.44 8.29 8.43
N ASN A 137 -3.31 9.13 9.00
CA ASN A 137 -4.76 9.02 8.82
C ASN A 137 -5.18 9.38 7.39
N GLU A 138 -4.59 10.41 6.80
CA GLU A 138 -4.81 10.78 5.40
C GLU A 138 -4.38 9.64 4.48
N PHE A 139 -3.20 9.08 4.70
CA PHE A 139 -2.73 7.91 3.97
C PHE A 139 -3.66 6.70 4.13
N GLN A 140 -4.19 6.46 5.34
CA GLN A 140 -5.18 5.41 5.57
C GLN A 140 -6.47 5.65 4.76
N MET A 141 -7.02 6.87 4.78
CA MET A 141 -8.23 7.23 4.03
C MET A 141 -8.01 7.12 2.51
N GLU A 142 -6.85 7.51 2.01
CA GLU A 142 -6.48 7.36 0.60
C GLU A 142 -6.43 5.88 0.19
N MET A 143 -5.85 5.01 1.04
CA MET A 143 -5.81 3.57 0.78
C MET A 143 -7.22 2.95 0.73
N GLU A 144 -8.11 3.35 1.63
CA GLU A 144 -9.52 2.91 1.64
C GLU A 144 -10.26 3.32 0.36
N ASN A 145 -10.01 4.55 -0.12
CA ASN A 145 -10.66 5.11 -1.31
C ASN A 145 -9.94 4.78 -2.63
N SER A 146 -8.82 4.05 -2.60
CA SER A 146 -7.98 3.78 -3.76
C SER A 146 -8.72 3.00 -4.87
N ALA A 147 -9.51 2.00 -4.48
CA ALA A 147 -10.27 1.17 -5.43
C ALA A 147 -11.38 1.98 -6.12
N GLU A 148 -12.06 2.86 -5.38
CA GLU A 148 -13.11 3.74 -5.93
C GLU A 148 -12.50 4.80 -6.85
N SER A 149 -11.38 5.39 -6.44
CA SER A 149 -10.63 6.34 -7.26
C SER A 149 -10.15 5.71 -8.57
N LEU A 150 -9.69 4.46 -8.53
CA LEU A 150 -9.32 3.71 -9.73
C LEU A 150 -10.53 3.45 -10.63
N ALA A 151 -11.66 3.05 -10.06
CA ALA A 151 -12.89 2.79 -10.81
C ALA A 151 -13.47 4.08 -11.42
N ALA A 152 -13.33 5.23 -10.76
CA ALA A 152 -13.71 6.53 -11.31
C ALA A 152 -12.81 6.94 -12.49
N LYS A 153 -11.49 6.71 -12.38
CA LYS A 153 -10.55 6.94 -13.48
C LYS A 153 -10.81 6.04 -14.68
N ALA A 154 -11.28 4.82 -14.46
CA ALA A 154 -11.62 3.88 -15.52
C ALA A 154 -12.68 4.42 -16.50
N LEU A 155 -13.58 5.29 -16.02
CA LEU A 155 -14.61 5.95 -16.82
C LEU A 155 -14.10 7.22 -17.52
N GLN A 156 -13.18 7.96 -16.90
CA GLN A 156 -12.66 9.23 -17.42
C GLN A 156 -11.52 9.04 -18.42
N ASP A 157 -10.63 8.09 -18.16
CA ASP A 157 -9.52 7.77 -19.04
C ASP A 157 -9.93 6.67 -20.04
N ILE A 158 -9.41 6.81 -21.26
CA ILE A 158 -9.66 6.04 -22.49
C ILE A 158 -9.18 4.56 -22.39
N LEU A 159 -9.29 3.94 -21.21
CA LEU A 159 -8.82 2.58 -20.97
C LEU A 159 -9.76 1.53 -21.56
N ILE A 160 -11.05 1.84 -21.69
CA ILE A 160 -12.04 1.00 -22.35
C ILE A 160 -13.00 1.95 -23.08
N SER A 161 -13.05 1.86 -24.40
CA SER A 161 -14.12 2.48 -25.18
C SER A 161 -15.40 1.68 -24.98
N GLU A 162 -16.43 2.35 -24.47
CA GLU A 162 -17.70 1.79 -23.97
C GLU A 162 -18.46 0.93 -25.01
N TYR A 163 -18.04 0.93 -26.29
CA TYR A 163 -18.77 0.28 -27.39
C TYR A 163 -17.97 -0.70 -28.27
N SER A 164 -16.63 -0.72 -28.22
CA SER A 164 -15.82 -1.57 -29.11
C SER A 164 -14.87 -2.53 -28.39
N ASP A 165 -14.54 -2.26 -27.13
CA ASP A 165 -13.46 -2.98 -26.48
C ASP A 165 -13.89 -4.36 -25.98
N ILE A 166 -13.08 -5.35 -26.35
CA ILE A 166 -13.15 -6.73 -25.89
C ILE A 166 -12.00 -6.90 -24.91
N VAL A 167 -12.34 -7.06 -23.64
CA VAL A 167 -11.36 -7.07 -22.55
C VAL A 167 -11.17 -8.49 -22.06
N MET A 168 -9.91 -8.89 -21.88
CA MET A 168 -9.56 -10.14 -21.22
C MET A 168 -8.94 -9.85 -19.85
N THR A 169 -9.34 -10.63 -18.86
CA THR A 169 -8.79 -10.58 -17.50
C THR A 169 -8.51 -11.98 -16.97
N TYR A 170 -7.71 -12.05 -15.91
CA TYR A 170 -7.29 -13.31 -15.28
C TYR A 170 -7.69 -13.31 -13.81
N LYS A 171 -8.34 -14.38 -13.34
CA LYS A 171 -8.84 -14.56 -11.96
C LYS A 171 -9.69 -13.40 -11.46
N PHE A 172 -10.72 -13.04 -12.24
CA PHE A 172 -11.66 -11.98 -11.89
C PHE A 172 -12.38 -12.24 -10.56
N SER A 173 -12.72 -13.49 -10.26
CA SER A 173 -13.47 -13.90 -9.06
C SER A 173 -12.79 -13.51 -7.76
N LYS A 174 -11.46 -13.54 -7.74
CA LYS A 174 -10.63 -13.32 -6.55
C LYS A 174 -10.26 -11.86 -6.32
N SER A 175 -10.35 -11.01 -7.35
CA SER A 175 -9.89 -9.62 -7.26
C SER A 175 -11.03 -8.65 -7.02
N GLU A 176 -11.16 -8.17 -5.79
CA GLU A 176 -12.15 -7.13 -5.42
C GLU A 176 -11.92 -5.82 -6.20
N THR A 177 -10.65 -5.46 -6.46
CA THR A 177 -10.28 -4.27 -7.22
C THR A 177 -10.78 -4.35 -8.67
N LEU A 178 -10.62 -5.52 -9.32
CA LEU A 178 -11.15 -5.71 -10.68
C LEU A 178 -12.68 -5.67 -10.69
N LYS A 179 -13.34 -6.26 -9.70
CA LYS A 179 -14.82 -6.21 -9.59
C LYS A 179 -15.34 -4.78 -9.49
N LYS A 180 -14.71 -3.93 -8.66
CA LYS A 180 -15.05 -2.50 -8.56
C LYS A 180 -14.68 -1.71 -9.82
N PHE A 181 -13.59 -2.08 -10.48
CA PHE A 181 -13.19 -1.47 -11.75
C PHE A 181 -14.23 -1.72 -12.85
N PHE A 182 -14.64 -2.97 -13.04
CA PHE A 182 -15.61 -3.35 -14.07
C PHE A 182 -17.06 -3.05 -13.69
N SER A 183 -17.41 -2.87 -12.41
CA SER A 183 -18.77 -2.42 -12.02
C SER A 183 -19.11 -1.04 -12.57
N ASN A 184 -18.10 -0.20 -12.75
CA ASN A 184 -18.27 1.17 -13.24
C ASN A 184 -18.09 1.28 -14.75
N VAL A 185 -17.59 0.24 -15.43
CA VAL A 185 -17.31 0.28 -16.88
C VAL A 185 -18.23 -0.68 -17.63
N LYS A 186 -18.91 -0.19 -18.67
CA LYS A 186 -19.65 -1.04 -19.60
C LYS A 186 -18.74 -1.46 -20.75
N THR A 187 -18.28 -2.71 -20.74
CA THR A 187 -17.57 -3.34 -21.87
C THR A 187 -18.54 -4.06 -22.79
N LYS A 188 -18.24 -4.13 -24.09
CA LYS A 188 -19.02 -4.95 -25.05
C LYS A 188 -18.94 -6.43 -24.71
N THR A 189 -17.76 -6.92 -24.31
CA THR A 189 -17.56 -8.31 -23.89
C THR A 189 -16.37 -8.37 -22.93
N LEU A 190 -16.59 -8.97 -21.76
CA LEU A 190 -15.57 -9.27 -20.77
C LEU A 190 -15.30 -10.78 -20.79
N PHE A 191 -14.06 -11.13 -21.07
CA PHE A 191 -13.55 -12.49 -20.98
C PHE A 191 -12.75 -12.64 -19.70
N SER A 192 -13.10 -13.62 -18.87
CA SER A 192 -12.32 -13.95 -17.67
C SER A 192 -11.75 -15.34 -17.79
N VAL A 193 -10.46 -15.48 -17.55
CA VAL A 193 -9.83 -16.78 -17.36
C VAL A 193 -9.91 -17.09 -15.86
N ASP A 194 -10.90 -17.90 -15.48
CA ASP A 194 -11.14 -18.25 -14.09
C ASP A 194 -11.59 -19.71 -13.96
N ASP A 195 -11.43 -20.25 -12.75
CA ASP A 195 -11.93 -21.59 -12.41
C ASP A 195 -13.43 -21.55 -12.07
N ASP A 196 -13.90 -20.40 -11.58
CA ASP A 196 -15.29 -20.19 -11.13
C ASP A 196 -16.08 -19.25 -12.08
N PRO A 197 -17.31 -19.61 -12.47
CA PRO A 197 -18.17 -18.76 -13.28
C PRO A 197 -18.71 -17.57 -12.49
N ASP A 198 -18.17 -16.38 -12.76
CA ASP A 198 -18.74 -15.10 -12.32
C ASP A 198 -19.78 -14.60 -13.33
N ALA A 199 -20.94 -14.13 -12.86
CA ALA A 199 -22.07 -13.72 -13.70
C ALA A 199 -21.79 -12.51 -14.63
N GLN A 200 -20.67 -11.81 -14.45
CA GLN A 200 -20.31 -10.61 -15.21
C GLN A 200 -19.34 -10.89 -16.36
N ALA A 201 -18.71 -12.06 -16.41
CA ALA A 201 -17.66 -12.38 -17.39
C ALA A 201 -17.90 -13.73 -18.06
N ASN A 202 -17.60 -13.81 -19.35
CA ASN A 202 -17.56 -15.08 -20.07
C ASN A 202 -16.29 -15.83 -19.66
N VAL A 203 -16.46 -16.98 -19.00
CA VAL A 203 -15.33 -17.80 -18.55
C VAL A 203 -14.69 -18.53 -19.72
N ILE A 204 -13.37 -18.44 -19.80
CA ILE A 204 -12.54 -19.13 -20.79
C ILE A 204 -11.58 -20.08 -20.07
N SER A 205 -11.41 -21.27 -20.63
CA SER A 205 -10.35 -22.21 -20.23
C SER A 205 -8.96 -21.64 -20.50
N SER A 206 -7.97 -22.00 -19.66
CA SER A 206 -6.59 -21.56 -19.87
C SER A 206 -5.98 -22.02 -21.20
N ILE A 207 -6.54 -23.06 -21.83
CA ILE A 207 -6.06 -23.58 -23.12
C ILE A 207 -6.47 -22.65 -24.29
N ASP A 208 -7.63 -22.00 -24.17
CA ASP A 208 -8.22 -21.22 -25.27
C ASP A 208 -7.76 -19.75 -25.26
N ILE A 209 -6.92 -19.35 -24.29
CA ILE A 209 -6.42 -17.97 -24.14
C ILE A 209 -5.86 -17.44 -25.46
N LEU A 210 -4.99 -18.20 -26.13
CA LEU A 210 -4.36 -17.78 -27.39
C LEU A 210 -5.37 -17.61 -28.53
N SER A 211 -6.44 -18.40 -28.53
CA SER A 211 -7.49 -18.29 -29.54
C SER A 211 -8.30 -17.01 -29.35
N THR A 212 -8.67 -16.70 -28.11
CA THR A 212 -9.46 -15.51 -27.74
C THR A 212 -8.62 -14.23 -27.73
N MET A 213 -7.31 -14.34 -27.53
CA MET A 213 -6.39 -13.20 -27.61
C MET A 213 -6.40 -12.56 -29.00
N ARG A 214 -6.73 -13.30 -30.06
CA ARG A 214 -6.88 -12.74 -31.43
C ARG A 214 -8.01 -11.72 -31.54
N THR A 215 -9.04 -11.85 -30.73
CA THR A 215 -10.22 -10.96 -30.73
C THR A 215 -10.17 -9.92 -29.61
N THR A 216 -9.25 -10.08 -28.67
CA THR A 216 -9.15 -9.22 -27.49
C THR A 216 -8.44 -7.93 -27.85
N THR A 217 -9.05 -6.78 -27.55
CA THR A 217 -8.41 -5.48 -27.81
C THR A 217 -7.50 -5.06 -26.66
N ARG A 218 -7.83 -5.46 -25.42
CA ARG A 218 -7.09 -5.07 -24.21
C ARG A 218 -7.03 -6.20 -23.18
N VAL A 219 -5.88 -6.29 -22.51
CA VAL A 219 -5.65 -7.24 -21.41
C VAL A 219 -5.48 -6.46 -20.12
N ILE A 220 -6.30 -6.76 -19.12
CA ILE A 220 -6.24 -6.14 -17.80
C ILE A 220 -5.97 -7.22 -16.76
N ILE A 221 -4.82 -7.14 -16.11
CA ILE A 221 -4.36 -8.11 -15.12
C ILE A 221 -4.20 -7.45 -13.75
N SER A 222 -4.47 -8.23 -12.71
CA SER A 222 -4.16 -7.82 -11.34
C SER A 222 -2.74 -8.25 -11.00
N ALA A 223 -1.93 -7.31 -10.50
CA ALA A 223 -0.62 -7.60 -9.94
C ALA A 223 -0.73 -7.76 -8.41
N ALA A 224 -0.03 -8.75 -7.87
CA ALA A 224 0.16 -8.92 -6.43
C ALA A 224 1.23 -7.96 -5.89
N ALA A 225 2.28 -7.68 -6.67
CA ALA A 225 3.29 -6.67 -6.35
C ALA A 225 3.90 -6.11 -7.64
N ILE A 226 4.37 -4.85 -7.58
CA ILE A 226 5.14 -4.21 -8.66
C ILE A 226 6.55 -3.98 -8.12
N LEU A 227 7.55 -4.40 -8.88
CA LEU A 227 8.95 -4.33 -8.52
C LEU A 227 9.58 -3.01 -9.04
N PRO A 228 10.73 -2.59 -8.48
CA PRO A 228 11.36 -1.32 -8.84
C PRO A 228 11.83 -1.21 -10.30
N ASP A 229 12.04 -2.33 -10.97
CA ASP A 229 12.36 -2.42 -12.40
C ASP A 229 11.13 -2.27 -13.31
N GLY A 230 9.94 -2.13 -12.72
CA GLY A 230 8.67 -2.08 -13.44
C GLY A 230 8.07 -3.46 -13.75
N SER A 231 8.76 -4.55 -13.40
CA SER A 231 8.18 -5.88 -13.50
C SER A 231 7.09 -6.09 -12.44
N CYS A 232 6.23 -7.09 -12.64
CA CYS A 232 5.15 -7.38 -11.69
C CYS A 232 5.13 -8.86 -11.29
N VAL A 233 4.82 -9.09 -10.01
CA VAL A 233 4.49 -10.41 -9.48
C VAL A 233 2.98 -10.54 -9.59
N SER A 234 2.50 -11.48 -10.39
CA SER A 234 1.08 -11.80 -10.51
C SER A 234 0.82 -13.26 -10.13
N THR A 235 -0.44 -13.66 -10.18
CA THR A 235 -0.85 -15.04 -9.95
C THR A 235 -0.23 -15.98 -10.98
N ALA A 236 0.02 -17.22 -10.59
CA ALA A 236 0.45 -18.25 -11.53
C ALA A 236 -0.57 -18.38 -12.67
N GLY A 237 -0.06 -18.47 -13.92
CA GLY A 237 -0.86 -18.55 -15.15
C GLY A 237 -1.05 -17.22 -15.90
N THR A 238 -0.47 -16.11 -15.41
CA THR A 238 -0.55 -14.79 -16.07
C THR A 238 0.53 -14.55 -17.13
N LEU A 239 1.58 -15.37 -17.18
CA LEU A 239 2.68 -15.28 -18.16
C LEU A 239 2.46 -16.24 -19.33
#